data_AF-A0A7Y5A247-F1
#
_entry.id   AF-A0A7Y5A247-F1
#
_cell.length_a   1.000
_cell.length_b   1.000
_cell.length_c   1.000
_cell.angle_alpha   90.00
_cell.angle_beta   90.00
_cell.angle_gamma   90.00
#
_symmetry.space_group_name_H-M   'P 1'
#
loop_
_entity.id
_entity.type
_entity.pdbx_description
1 polymer ?
#
loop_
_entity_poly.entity_id
_entity_poly.type
_entity_poly.pdbx_seq_one_letter_code
_entity_poly.pdbx_strand_id
1 'polypeptide(L)'
;MSNRAVSIRARLLNLAKKEGIDFQLIIIRFLHERLLFRLSVSDYSKQLILKGGAFIYAMQGLKSRPTIDVDLLGTRISNDIETLCEIFRQICAIKSEDEVTFDPESVVGELITWQDKYNGVRLYIDTTFHTVRQRVQIDVGFGDIVIPVIQQLEYPILLDEMQVPVIQAYSKETVIAEKFQAMIELSVANNRMKDFYDVYKLLIDSKFDNETLEEAIRATFANRETTFSENHALFTIEFASNLQRKRSWTAFLNKINRDKELEFEVVMLLISEKLTPFWVKMKEI
;
A
#
# COMPACT_ATOMS: atom_id res chain seq x y z
N MET A 1 -31.76 12.65 -1.00
CA MET A 1 -30.29 12.80 -1.07
C MET A 1 -29.92 14.09 -0.34
N SER A 2 -28.89 14.07 0.51
CA SER A 2 -28.46 15.24 1.30
C SER A 2 -27.81 16.29 0.39
N ASN A 3 -28.14 17.58 0.58
CA ASN A 3 -27.45 18.69 -0.10
C ASN A 3 -25.94 18.68 0.18
N ARG A 4 -25.51 18.16 1.33
CA ARG A 4 -24.10 18.02 1.69
C ARG A 4 -23.39 17.00 0.82
N ALA A 5 -23.98 15.82 0.60
CA ALA A 5 -23.39 14.78 -0.26
C ALA A 5 -23.18 15.27 -1.70
N VAL A 6 -24.13 16.04 -2.25
CA VAL A 6 -24.01 16.67 -3.57
C VAL A 6 -22.83 17.65 -3.60
N SER A 7 -22.70 18.48 -2.57
CA SER A 7 -21.61 19.45 -2.43
C SER A 7 -20.23 18.79 -2.35
N ILE A 8 -20.07 17.79 -1.46
CA ILE A 8 -18.82 17.02 -1.31
C ILE A 8 -18.44 16.40 -2.66
N ARG A 9 -19.39 15.74 -3.33
CA ARG A 9 -19.14 15.11 -4.64
C ARG A 9 -18.71 16.13 -5.70
N ALA A 10 -19.33 17.30 -5.74
CA ALA A 10 -18.97 18.37 -6.67
C ALA A 10 -17.54 18.90 -6.42
N ARG A 11 -17.15 19.04 -5.15
CA ARG A 11 -15.79 19.47 -4.78
C ARG A 11 -14.74 18.42 -5.11
N LEU A 12 -15.01 17.14 -4.86
CA LEU A 12 -14.13 16.05 -5.29
C LEU A 12 -13.98 16.00 -6.82
N LEU A 13 -15.05 16.28 -7.57
CA LEU A 13 -14.98 16.38 -9.03
C LEU A 13 -14.12 17.56 -9.50
N ASN A 14 -14.22 18.70 -8.82
CA ASN A 14 -13.38 19.86 -9.11
C ASN A 14 -11.90 19.57 -8.80
N LEU A 15 -11.62 18.87 -7.70
CA LEU A 15 -10.27 18.40 -7.37
C LEU A 15 -9.74 17.46 -8.46
N ALA A 16 -10.52 16.48 -8.90
CA ALA A 16 -10.14 15.56 -9.97
C ALA A 16 -9.75 16.31 -11.26
N LYS A 17 -10.57 17.29 -11.67
CA LYS A 17 -10.30 18.13 -12.85
C LYS A 17 -9.04 18.98 -12.68
N LYS A 18 -8.88 19.63 -11.53
CA LYS A 18 -7.72 20.48 -11.22
C LYS A 18 -6.42 19.69 -11.31
N GLU A 19 -6.41 18.47 -10.78
CA GLU A 19 -5.23 17.62 -10.65
C GLU A 19 -5.01 16.72 -11.87
N GLY A 20 -5.93 16.73 -12.85
CA GLY A 20 -5.87 15.86 -14.03
C GLY A 20 -5.98 14.37 -13.69
N ILE A 21 -6.66 14.03 -12.59
CA ILE A 21 -6.82 12.66 -12.10
C ILE A 21 -8.24 12.18 -12.43
N ASP A 22 -8.37 10.89 -12.77
CA ASP A 22 -9.67 10.26 -12.97
C ASP A 22 -10.55 10.41 -11.70
N PHE A 23 -11.79 10.84 -11.90
CA PHE A 23 -12.71 11.13 -10.79
C PHE A 23 -13.00 9.89 -9.93
N GLN A 24 -13.08 8.69 -10.53
CA GLN A 24 -13.29 7.45 -9.79
C GLN A 24 -12.12 7.18 -8.83
N LEU A 25 -10.89 7.52 -9.20
CA LEU A 25 -9.72 7.36 -8.34
C LEU A 25 -9.75 8.32 -7.15
N ILE A 26 -10.23 9.56 -7.36
CA ILE A 26 -10.45 10.51 -6.26
C ILE A 26 -11.54 10.00 -5.32
N ILE A 27 -12.62 9.42 -5.86
CA ILE A 27 -13.67 8.79 -5.06
C ILE A 27 -13.09 7.62 -4.24
N ILE A 28 -12.34 6.70 -4.85
CA ILE A 28 -11.72 5.57 -4.12
C ILE A 28 -10.82 6.09 -2.99
N ARG A 29 -9.99 7.10 -3.24
CA ARG A 29 -9.15 7.74 -2.20
C ARG A 29 -9.97 8.33 -1.07
N PHE A 30 -11.08 9.00 -1.39
CA PHE A 30 -12.00 9.53 -0.39
C PHE A 30 -12.61 8.41 0.45
N LEU A 31 -13.04 7.31 -0.16
CA LEU A 31 -13.55 6.15 0.58
C LEU A 31 -12.48 5.54 1.50
N HIS A 32 -11.23 5.42 1.03
CA HIS A 32 -10.13 4.94 1.88
C HIS A 32 -9.85 5.90 3.04
N GLU A 33 -9.78 7.21 2.78
CA GLU A 33 -9.64 8.24 3.81
C GLU A 33 -10.73 8.12 4.89
N ARG A 34 -12.00 7.96 4.48
CA ARG A 34 -13.13 7.87 5.42
C ARG A 34 -13.21 6.54 6.15
N LEU A 35 -12.72 5.44 5.57
CA LEU A 35 -12.54 4.17 6.27
C LEU A 35 -11.42 4.27 7.31
N LEU A 36 -10.27 4.84 6.93
CA LEU A 36 -9.12 5.02 7.80
C LEU A 36 -9.43 5.98 8.96
N PHE A 37 -10.28 6.99 8.74
CA PHE A 37 -10.81 7.82 9.82
C PHE A 37 -11.56 6.97 10.86
N ARG A 38 -12.49 6.12 10.43
CA ARG A 38 -13.24 5.22 11.34
C ARG A 38 -12.30 4.27 12.06
N LEU A 39 -11.31 3.71 11.37
CA LEU A 39 -10.28 2.89 11.99
C LEU A 39 -9.50 3.68 13.06
N SER A 40 -9.10 4.92 12.78
CA SER A 40 -8.29 5.75 13.68
C SER A 40 -8.95 6.03 15.03
N VAL A 41 -10.28 6.11 15.06
CA VAL A 41 -11.07 6.37 16.27
C VAL A 41 -11.69 5.11 16.88
N SER A 42 -11.38 3.93 16.32
CA SER A 42 -11.85 2.64 16.82
C SER A 42 -10.92 2.05 17.89
N ASP A 43 -11.43 1.05 18.62
CA ASP A 43 -10.66 0.25 19.57
C ASP A 43 -9.55 -0.61 18.93
N TYR A 44 -9.52 -0.65 17.59
CA TYR A 44 -8.57 -1.42 16.78
C TYR A 44 -7.43 -0.58 16.18
N SER A 45 -7.41 0.73 16.45
CA SER A 45 -6.43 1.69 15.93
C SER A 45 -4.97 1.33 16.25
N LYS A 46 -4.72 0.54 17.30
CA LYS A 46 -3.38 0.08 17.72
C LYS A 46 -3.04 -1.34 17.25
N GLN A 47 -3.98 -2.01 16.62
CA GLN A 47 -3.89 -3.40 16.20
C GLN A 47 -3.78 -3.52 14.68
N LEU A 48 -4.38 -2.59 13.94
CA LEU A 48 -4.36 -2.55 12.48
C LEU A 48 -3.46 -1.41 12.00
N ILE A 49 -2.33 -1.77 11.40
CA ILE A 49 -1.26 -0.84 11.04
C ILE A 49 -1.24 -0.63 9.53
N LEU A 50 -1.31 0.63 9.07
CA LEU A 50 -1.32 0.95 7.64
C LEU A 50 0.00 0.61 6.95
N LYS A 51 -0.09 -0.08 5.82
CA LYS A 51 1.04 -0.40 4.94
C LYS A 51 0.70 -0.21 3.47
N GLY A 52 1.57 -0.71 2.60
CA GLY A 52 1.29 -0.85 1.16
C GLY A 52 1.00 0.45 0.42
N GLY A 53 0.10 0.38 -0.55
CA GLY A 53 -0.16 1.50 -1.48
C GLY A 53 -0.79 2.73 -0.83
N ALA A 54 -1.67 2.51 0.15
CA ALA A 54 -2.31 3.58 0.91
C ALA A 54 -1.30 4.33 1.80
N PHE A 55 -0.34 3.62 2.41
CA PHE A 55 0.78 4.26 3.12
C PHE A 55 1.63 5.14 2.18
N ILE A 56 1.96 4.64 0.97
CA ILE A 56 2.72 5.43 -0.01
C ILE A 56 1.96 6.68 -0.44
N TYR A 57 0.63 6.58 -0.59
CA TYR A 57 -0.21 7.75 -0.84
C TYR A 57 -0.12 8.77 0.31
N ALA A 58 -0.09 8.32 1.57
CA ALA A 58 0.06 9.24 2.69
C ALA A 58 1.39 10.02 2.65
N MET A 59 2.44 9.41 2.12
CA MET A 59 3.76 10.04 1.99
C MET A 59 3.87 10.99 0.78
N GLN A 60 3.26 10.62 -0.35
CA GLN A 60 3.47 11.31 -1.64
C GLN A 60 2.25 12.11 -2.11
N GLY A 61 1.13 12.02 -1.40
CA GLY A 61 -0.15 12.61 -1.75
C GLY A 61 -0.60 12.20 -3.16
N LEU A 62 -1.20 13.15 -3.88
CA LEU A 62 -1.72 12.92 -5.22
C LEU A 62 -0.63 12.59 -6.27
N LYS A 63 0.66 12.66 -5.93
CA LYS A 63 1.74 12.19 -6.80
C LYS A 63 1.87 10.67 -6.84
N SER A 64 1.40 9.97 -5.81
CA SER A 64 1.46 8.51 -5.74
C SER A 64 0.66 7.88 -6.89
N ARG A 65 1.04 6.65 -7.28
CA ARG A 65 0.20 5.85 -8.15
C ARG A 65 -1.16 5.58 -7.50
N PRO A 66 -2.20 5.30 -8.29
CA PRO A 66 -3.48 4.86 -7.76
C PRO A 66 -3.34 3.54 -6.98
N THR A 67 -4.13 3.39 -5.93
CA THR A 67 -4.30 2.15 -5.15
C THR A 67 -5.79 1.87 -5.03
N ILE A 68 -6.17 0.60 -5.13
CA ILE A 68 -7.59 0.18 -5.15
C ILE A 68 -8.01 -0.50 -3.85
N ASP A 69 -7.02 -0.85 -3.05
CA ASP A 69 -7.07 -1.58 -1.80
C ASP A 69 -6.42 -0.78 -0.68
N VAL A 70 -6.81 -1.10 0.55
CA VAL A 70 -6.14 -0.68 1.78
C VAL A 70 -5.41 -1.90 2.35
N ASP A 71 -4.07 -1.82 2.43
CA ASP A 71 -3.25 -2.87 3.04
C ASP A 71 -3.00 -2.55 4.52
N LEU A 72 -3.27 -3.52 5.40
CA LEU A 72 -3.04 -3.41 6.83
C LEU A 72 -2.20 -4.59 7.34
N LEU A 73 -1.43 -4.37 8.40
CA LEU A 73 -0.86 -5.42 9.23
C LEU A 73 -1.71 -5.60 10.48
N GLY A 74 -2.17 -6.83 10.72
CA GLY A 74 -2.79 -7.23 11.97
C GLY A 74 -1.73 -7.54 13.03
N THR A 75 -1.80 -6.86 14.17
CA THR A 75 -0.93 -7.07 15.34
C THR A 75 -1.78 -7.34 16.57
N ARG A 76 -1.44 -8.40 17.32
CA ARG A 76 -2.16 -8.79 18.55
C ARG A 76 -3.67 -8.97 18.34
N ILE A 77 -4.06 -9.45 17.16
CA ILE A 77 -5.43 -9.80 16.80
C ILE A 77 -5.45 -11.16 16.12
N SER A 78 -6.60 -11.83 16.17
CA SER A 78 -6.80 -13.10 15.46
C SER A 78 -6.69 -12.90 13.95
N ASN A 79 -6.13 -13.89 13.28
CA ASN A 79 -6.10 -13.99 11.83
C ASN A 79 -7.28 -14.78 11.25
N ASP A 80 -8.25 -15.13 12.11
CA ASP A 80 -9.52 -15.76 11.78
C ASP A 80 -10.43 -14.81 10.98
N ILE A 81 -11.08 -15.34 9.94
CA ILE A 81 -11.90 -14.55 9.01
C ILE A 81 -13.10 -13.95 9.73
N GLU A 82 -13.85 -14.74 10.49
CA GLU A 82 -15.05 -14.30 11.19
C GLU A 82 -14.71 -13.21 12.20
N THR A 83 -13.61 -13.37 12.93
CA THR A 83 -13.10 -12.36 13.87
C THR A 83 -12.77 -11.04 13.17
N LEU A 84 -12.07 -11.08 12.03
CA LEU A 84 -11.74 -9.88 11.26
C LEU A 84 -12.99 -9.24 10.65
N CYS A 85 -13.94 -10.03 10.14
CA CYS A 85 -15.23 -9.52 9.69
C CYS A 85 -15.91 -8.74 10.82
N GLU A 86 -15.99 -9.30 12.03
CA GLU A 86 -16.61 -8.64 13.18
C GLU A 86 -15.92 -7.33 13.56
N ILE A 87 -14.58 -7.31 13.58
CA ILE A 87 -13.79 -6.09 13.78
C ILE A 87 -14.19 -5.01 12.76
N PHE A 88 -14.27 -5.37 11.48
CA PHE A 88 -14.63 -4.42 10.43
C PHE A 88 -16.10 -4.01 10.46
N ARG A 89 -17.02 -4.84 10.93
CA ARG A 89 -18.41 -4.43 11.20
C ARG A 89 -18.46 -3.30 12.22
N GLN A 90 -17.71 -3.45 13.32
CA GLN A 90 -17.63 -2.43 14.37
C GLN A 90 -17.01 -1.13 13.86
N ILE A 91 -15.93 -1.21 13.07
CA ILE A 91 -15.32 -0.04 12.42
C ILE A 91 -16.34 0.65 11.48
N CYS A 92 -17.07 -0.11 10.66
CA CYS A 92 -18.05 0.44 9.73
C CYS A 92 -19.23 1.12 10.43
N ALA A 93 -19.62 0.63 11.61
CA ALA A 93 -20.71 1.19 12.41
C ALA A 93 -20.39 2.57 13.01
N ILE A 94 -19.12 2.99 13.02
CA ILE A 94 -18.70 4.31 13.51
C ILE A 94 -19.29 5.40 12.61
N LYS A 95 -20.08 6.29 13.24
CA LYS A 95 -20.72 7.41 12.55
C LYS A 95 -19.72 8.54 12.31
N SER A 96 -19.86 9.17 11.14
CA SER A 96 -19.06 10.31 10.72
C SER A 96 -19.90 11.20 9.80
N GLU A 97 -19.66 12.50 9.82
CA GLU A 97 -20.37 13.47 8.98
C GLU A 97 -19.73 13.62 7.58
N ASP A 98 -19.40 12.49 6.94
CA ASP A 98 -18.75 12.45 5.63
C ASP A 98 -19.68 12.01 4.49
N GLU A 99 -20.94 11.70 4.81
CA GLU A 99 -21.95 11.20 3.85
C GLU A 99 -21.58 9.87 3.19
N VAL A 100 -20.60 9.14 3.74
CA VAL A 100 -20.21 7.80 3.30
C VAL A 100 -20.86 6.76 4.20
N THR A 101 -21.53 5.79 3.59
CA THR A 101 -22.09 4.63 4.30
C THR A 101 -21.31 3.38 3.92
N PHE A 102 -20.61 2.81 4.90
CA PHE A 102 -20.06 1.46 4.83
C PHE A 102 -21.09 0.52 5.44
N ASP A 103 -21.58 -0.46 4.68
CA ASP A 103 -22.60 -1.40 5.16
C ASP A 103 -21.95 -2.51 6.02
N PRO A 104 -22.16 -2.54 7.35
CA PRO A 104 -21.57 -3.57 8.21
C PRO A 104 -22.05 -4.98 7.87
N GLU A 105 -23.30 -5.13 7.42
CA GLU A 105 -23.86 -6.45 7.11
C GLU A 105 -23.28 -7.03 5.82
N SER A 106 -22.68 -6.18 4.97
CA SER A 106 -22.02 -6.60 3.73
C SER A 106 -20.60 -7.15 3.92
N VAL A 107 -20.02 -7.02 5.13
CA VAL A 107 -18.64 -7.40 5.39
C VAL A 107 -18.46 -8.90 5.22
N VAL A 108 -17.63 -9.27 4.26
CA VAL A 108 -17.26 -10.66 3.97
C VAL A 108 -15.75 -10.79 3.78
N GLY A 109 -15.19 -11.92 4.19
CA GLY A 109 -13.77 -12.20 4.12
C GLY A 109 -13.42 -13.47 3.36
N GLU A 110 -12.24 -13.50 2.78
CA GLU A 110 -11.65 -14.65 2.09
C GLU A 110 -10.16 -14.76 2.40
N LEU A 111 -9.61 -15.98 2.33
CA LEU A 111 -8.17 -16.20 2.53
C LEU A 111 -7.37 -15.63 1.36
N ILE A 112 -6.26 -14.99 1.67
CA ILE A 112 -5.23 -14.65 0.68
C ILE A 112 -4.23 -15.81 0.63
N THR A 113 -4.32 -16.62 -0.41
CA THR A 113 -3.37 -17.71 -0.67
C THR A 113 -2.42 -17.34 -1.80
N TRP A 114 -1.12 -17.45 -1.57
CA TRP A 114 -0.10 -17.27 -2.60
C TRP A 114 0.94 -18.38 -2.47
N GLN A 115 1.17 -19.13 -3.56
CA GLN A 115 2.00 -20.34 -3.58
C GLN A 115 1.69 -21.31 -2.43
N ASP A 116 0.40 -21.58 -2.21
CA ASP A 116 -0.09 -22.46 -1.14
C ASP A 116 0.25 -22.04 0.30
N LYS A 117 0.82 -20.83 0.49
CA LYS A 117 1.07 -20.24 1.81
C LYS A 117 -0.08 -19.31 2.20
N TYR A 118 -0.41 -19.28 3.50
CA TYR A 118 -1.31 -18.30 4.08
C TYR A 118 -0.63 -16.93 4.11
N ASN A 119 -1.23 -15.91 3.48
CA ASN A 119 -0.69 -14.56 3.40
C ASN A 119 -1.55 -13.50 4.10
N GLY A 120 -2.73 -13.88 4.60
CA GLY A 120 -3.65 -12.96 5.26
C GLY A 120 -5.11 -13.21 4.92
N VAL A 121 -5.95 -12.24 5.27
CA VAL A 121 -7.37 -12.21 4.95
C VAL A 121 -7.68 -10.97 4.14
N ARG A 122 -8.43 -11.16 3.05
CA ARG A 122 -9.02 -10.08 2.27
C ARG A 122 -10.45 -9.90 2.69
N LEU A 123 -10.82 -8.66 2.97
CA LEU A 123 -12.17 -8.26 3.34
C LEU A 123 -12.75 -7.38 2.23
N TYR A 124 -14.06 -7.49 2.04
CA TYR A 124 -14.82 -6.62 1.17
C TYR A 124 -15.97 -5.97 1.92
N ILE A 125 -16.22 -4.69 1.63
CA ILE A 125 -17.26 -3.89 2.26
C ILE A 125 -18.00 -3.10 1.19
N ASP A 126 -19.31 -3.32 1.08
CA ASP A 126 -20.14 -2.51 0.19
C ASP A 126 -20.29 -1.11 0.76
N THR A 127 -19.94 -0.13 -0.06
CA THR A 127 -19.83 1.27 0.34
C THR A 127 -20.63 2.13 -0.63
N THR A 128 -21.40 3.06 -0.07
CA THR A 128 -22.17 4.03 -0.85
C THR A 128 -21.78 5.45 -0.47
N PHE A 129 -21.68 6.29 -1.49
CA PHE A 129 -21.44 7.73 -1.34
C PHE A 129 -22.19 8.46 -2.46
N HIS A 130 -23.19 9.26 -2.10
CA HIS A 130 -24.12 9.87 -3.08
C HIS A 130 -24.76 8.81 -3.99
N THR A 131 -24.37 8.76 -5.27
CA THR A 131 -24.83 7.79 -6.28
C THR A 131 -23.79 6.74 -6.59
N VAL A 132 -22.60 6.85 -5.99
CA VAL A 132 -21.52 5.88 -6.14
C VAL A 132 -21.84 4.66 -5.29
N ARG A 133 -21.67 3.48 -5.89
CA ARG A 133 -21.60 2.21 -5.20
C ARG A 133 -20.23 1.60 -5.50
N GLN A 134 -19.48 1.27 -4.46
CA GLN A 134 -18.14 0.72 -4.58
C GLN A 134 -17.99 -0.39 -3.54
N ARG A 135 -17.39 -1.50 -3.97
CA ARG A 135 -16.93 -2.52 -3.03
C ARG A 135 -15.49 -2.17 -2.64
N VAL A 136 -15.29 -1.77 -1.39
CA VAL A 136 -13.96 -1.43 -0.85
C VAL A 136 -13.27 -2.72 -0.45
N GLN A 137 -12.01 -2.88 -0.85
CA GLN A 137 -11.19 -4.04 -0.53
C GLN A 137 -10.15 -3.66 0.53
N ILE A 138 -10.01 -4.50 1.55
CA ILE A 138 -8.99 -4.37 2.59
C ILE A 138 -8.23 -5.69 2.69
N ASP A 139 -6.91 -5.64 2.60
CA ASP A 139 -6.06 -6.81 2.76
C ASP A 139 -5.34 -6.72 4.11
N VAL A 140 -5.58 -7.69 5.00
CA VAL A 140 -4.95 -7.77 6.33
C VAL A 140 -3.91 -8.89 6.32
N GLY A 141 -2.64 -8.49 6.27
CA GLY A 141 -1.49 -9.38 6.43
C GLY A 141 -1.11 -9.58 7.89
N PHE A 142 -0.30 -10.60 8.17
CA PHE A 142 0.14 -10.98 9.52
C PHE A 142 1.60 -11.38 9.54
N GLY A 143 2.26 -11.18 10.69
CA GLY A 143 3.61 -11.70 10.94
C GLY A 143 4.76 -10.88 10.36
N ASP A 144 4.49 -9.73 9.74
CA ASP A 144 5.56 -8.83 9.30
C ASP A 144 6.23 -8.13 10.50
N ILE A 145 7.53 -7.90 10.39
CA ILE A 145 8.32 -7.12 11.35
C ILE A 145 8.42 -5.67 10.85
N VAL A 146 8.22 -4.70 11.74
CA VAL A 146 8.30 -3.27 11.42
C VAL A 146 9.50 -2.65 12.13
N ILE A 147 10.43 -2.09 11.36
CA ILE A 147 11.66 -1.41 11.83
C ILE A 147 11.68 0.03 11.29
N PRO A 148 12.03 1.05 12.09
CA PRO A 148 12.53 0.97 13.47
C PRO A 148 11.42 0.74 14.49
N VAL A 149 10.27 1.43 14.34
CA VAL A 149 9.05 1.20 15.11
C VAL A 149 7.84 1.60 14.28
N ILE A 150 6.68 1.06 14.66
CA ILE A 150 5.39 1.55 14.18
C ILE A 150 5.25 3.04 14.56
N GLN A 151 4.88 3.88 13.61
CA GLN A 151 4.75 5.32 13.80
C GLN A 151 3.31 5.78 13.66
N GLN A 152 2.98 6.88 14.34
CA GLN A 152 1.73 7.59 14.07
C GLN A 152 1.87 8.40 12.78
N LEU A 153 0.80 8.39 12.00
CA LEU A 153 0.71 9.06 10.71
C LEU A 153 -0.63 9.80 10.63
N GLU A 154 -0.56 11.09 10.33
CA GLU A 154 -1.70 11.86 9.85
C GLU A 154 -1.93 11.53 8.37
N TYR A 155 -3.04 10.86 8.07
CA TYR A 155 -3.38 10.50 6.69
C TYR A 155 -3.94 11.72 5.95
N PRO A 156 -3.51 12.00 4.70
CA PRO A 156 -3.96 13.17 3.97
C PRO A 156 -5.48 13.19 3.74
N ILE A 157 -6.08 14.36 3.95
CA ILE A 157 -7.49 14.62 3.64
C ILE A 157 -7.63 15.30 2.27
N LEU A 158 -8.67 14.93 1.52
CA LEU A 158 -8.97 15.53 0.21
C LEU A 158 -9.76 16.84 0.30
N LEU A 159 -10.48 17.05 1.40
CA LEU A 159 -11.32 18.23 1.64
C LEU A 159 -11.07 18.73 3.08
N ASP A 160 -10.78 20.02 3.22
CA ASP A 160 -10.31 20.63 4.48
C ASP A 160 -11.28 20.49 5.67
N GLU A 161 -12.58 20.32 5.44
CA GLU A 161 -13.57 20.11 6.51
C GLU A 161 -13.59 18.68 7.06
N MET A 162 -12.84 17.75 6.46
CA MET A 162 -12.81 16.35 6.89
C MET A 162 -11.91 16.18 8.10
N GLN A 163 -12.32 15.31 9.02
CA GLN A 163 -11.49 14.93 10.15
C GLN A 163 -10.28 14.12 9.68
N VAL A 164 -9.09 14.53 10.11
CA VAL A 164 -7.81 13.88 9.78
C VAL A 164 -7.71 12.52 10.47
N PRO A 165 -7.52 11.41 9.73
CA PRO A 165 -7.22 10.11 10.33
C PRO A 165 -5.82 10.11 10.95
N VAL A 166 -5.72 9.78 12.25
CA VAL A 166 -4.42 9.58 12.94
C VAL A 166 -4.24 8.10 13.21
N ILE A 167 -3.46 7.42 12.37
CA ILE A 167 -3.35 5.96 12.34
C ILE A 167 -1.94 5.48 12.63
N GLN A 168 -1.81 4.25 13.11
CA GLN A 168 -0.52 3.57 13.15
C GLN A 168 -0.13 3.14 11.73
N ALA A 169 1.13 3.32 11.35
CA ALA A 169 1.63 3.01 10.02
C ALA A 169 3.06 2.46 10.05
N TYR A 170 3.44 1.83 8.94
CA TYR A 170 4.80 1.40 8.66
C TYR A 170 5.77 2.57 8.57
N SER A 171 7.06 2.26 8.65
CA SER A 171 8.13 3.14 8.17
C SER A 171 8.33 2.98 6.67
N LYS A 172 8.99 3.96 6.04
CA LYS A 172 9.32 3.84 4.61
C LYS A 172 10.37 2.74 4.39
N GLU A 173 11.27 2.57 5.34
CA GLU A 173 12.32 1.57 5.38
C GLU A 173 11.73 0.16 5.38
N THR A 174 10.69 -0.10 6.20
CA THR A 174 9.98 -1.39 6.20
C THR A 174 9.30 -1.65 4.85
N VAL A 175 8.65 -0.64 4.27
CA VAL A 175 7.99 -0.81 2.95
C VAL A 175 9.00 -1.11 1.84
N ILE A 176 10.17 -0.47 1.87
CA ILE A 176 11.26 -0.78 0.94
C ILE A 176 11.78 -2.19 1.18
N ALA A 177 12.05 -2.57 2.43
CA ALA A 177 12.56 -3.88 2.81
C ALA A 177 11.64 -5.01 2.35
N GLU A 178 10.32 -4.89 2.58
CA GLU A 178 9.34 -5.89 2.13
C GLU A 178 9.27 -6.03 0.61
N LYS A 179 9.21 -4.90 -0.10
CA LYS A 179 9.15 -4.92 -1.57
C LYS A 179 10.45 -5.44 -2.16
N PHE A 180 11.58 -5.09 -1.56
CA PHE A 180 12.88 -5.61 -1.97
C PHE A 180 13.01 -7.11 -1.71
N GLN A 181 12.57 -7.60 -0.55
CA GLN A 181 12.50 -9.04 -0.27
C GLN A 181 11.65 -9.77 -1.30
N ALA A 182 10.48 -9.22 -1.67
CA ALA A 182 9.64 -9.79 -2.72
C ALA A 182 10.32 -9.75 -4.11
N MET A 183 11.12 -8.72 -4.41
CA MET A 183 11.92 -8.66 -5.64
C MET A 183 12.98 -9.77 -5.71
N ILE A 184 13.64 -10.04 -4.59
CA ILE A 184 14.62 -11.13 -4.46
C ILE A 184 13.91 -12.48 -4.62
N GLU A 185 12.93 -12.78 -3.77
CA GLU A 185 12.24 -14.07 -3.72
C GLU A 185 11.59 -14.45 -5.07
N LEU A 186 10.87 -13.51 -5.68
CA LEU A 186 10.18 -13.75 -6.94
C LEU A 186 11.13 -13.78 -8.13
N SER A 187 12.28 -13.10 -8.02
CA SER A 187 13.35 -13.06 -9.02
C SER A 187 12.79 -12.92 -10.45
N VAL A 188 13.19 -13.81 -11.35
CA VAL A 188 12.78 -13.77 -12.76
C VAL A 188 11.28 -13.98 -12.99
N ALA A 189 10.55 -14.59 -12.05
CA ALA A 189 9.10 -14.76 -12.13
C ALA A 189 8.33 -13.50 -11.69
N ASN A 190 9.01 -12.48 -11.16
CA ASN A 190 8.36 -11.28 -10.63
C ASN A 190 7.65 -10.47 -11.73
N ASN A 191 6.33 -10.35 -11.58
CA ASN A 191 5.45 -9.55 -12.44
C ASN A 191 4.85 -8.33 -11.71
N ARG A 192 5.21 -8.11 -10.45
CA ARG A 192 4.70 -7.03 -9.60
C ARG A 192 5.38 -5.71 -9.94
N MET A 193 5.17 -5.20 -11.16
CA MET A 193 5.73 -3.92 -11.63
C MET A 193 5.46 -2.76 -10.67
N LYS A 194 4.32 -2.80 -9.95
CA LYS A 194 3.98 -1.83 -8.90
C LYS A 194 5.04 -1.73 -7.80
N ASP A 195 5.68 -2.84 -7.43
CA ASP A 195 6.70 -2.84 -6.36
C ASP A 195 7.97 -2.13 -6.81
N PHE A 196 8.41 -2.35 -8.07
CA PHE A 196 9.54 -1.63 -8.65
C PHE A 196 9.29 -0.12 -8.73
N TYR A 197 8.08 0.27 -9.14
CA TYR A 197 7.68 1.67 -9.18
C TYR A 197 7.66 2.31 -7.79
N ASP A 198 7.05 1.63 -6.82
CA ASP A 198 6.95 2.11 -5.45
C ASP A 198 8.34 2.29 -4.82
N VAL A 199 9.21 1.29 -4.94
CA VAL A 199 10.59 1.37 -4.42
C VAL A 199 11.37 2.48 -5.11
N TYR A 200 11.30 2.58 -6.44
CA TYR A 200 11.95 3.67 -7.18
C TYR A 200 11.50 5.05 -6.68
N LYS A 201 10.18 5.27 -6.57
CA LYS A 201 9.64 6.55 -6.11
C LYS A 201 10.02 6.86 -4.67
N LEU A 202 10.12 5.87 -3.80
CA LEU A 202 10.60 6.06 -2.43
C LEU A 202 12.10 6.39 -2.41
N LEU A 203 12.92 5.69 -3.19
CA LEU A 203 14.38 5.89 -3.30
C LEU A 203 14.77 7.27 -3.84
N ILE A 204 14.02 7.85 -4.76
CA ILE A 204 14.32 9.20 -5.30
C ILE A 204 13.90 10.33 -4.35
N ASP A 205 12.83 10.15 -3.59
CA ASP A 205 12.14 11.24 -2.88
C ASP A 205 12.60 11.39 -1.44
N SER A 206 13.21 10.34 -0.87
CA SER A 206 13.48 10.27 0.55
C SER A 206 14.97 10.24 0.84
N LYS A 207 15.35 11.02 1.85
CA LYS A 207 16.59 10.80 2.60
C LYS A 207 16.28 9.71 3.61
N PHE A 208 16.83 8.53 3.41
CA PHE A 208 16.76 7.45 4.39
C PHE A 208 18.00 7.48 5.25
N ASP A 209 17.83 7.07 6.50
CA ASP A 209 18.95 6.58 7.27
C ASP A 209 19.33 5.18 6.77
N ASN A 210 20.55 5.03 6.27
CA ASN A 210 21.02 3.77 5.72
C ASN A 210 21.15 2.68 6.79
N GLU A 211 21.40 3.06 8.05
CA GLU A 211 21.47 2.11 9.16
C GLU A 211 20.09 1.52 9.46
N THR A 212 19.08 2.38 9.60
CA THR A 212 17.68 1.95 9.78
C THR A 212 17.17 1.11 8.59
N LEU A 213 17.50 1.49 7.35
CA LEU A 213 17.12 0.70 6.18
C LEU A 213 17.80 -0.67 6.17
N GLU A 214 19.08 -0.74 6.53
CA GLU A 214 19.81 -2.00 6.65
C GLU A 214 19.18 -2.91 7.70
N GLU A 215 18.83 -2.37 8.88
CA GLU A 215 18.15 -3.10 9.94
C GLU A 215 16.79 -3.63 9.46
N ALA A 216 15.99 -2.79 8.77
CA ALA A 216 14.69 -3.19 8.24
C ALA A 216 14.82 -4.32 7.19
N ILE A 217 15.82 -4.24 6.32
CA ILE A 217 16.12 -5.29 5.33
C ILE A 217 16.50 -6.59 6.05
N ARG A 218 17.46 -6.54 6.98
CA ARG A 218 17.93 -7.73 7.72
C ARG A 218 16.78 -8.39 8.48
N ALA A 219 16.00 -7.62 9.22
CA ALA A 219 14.86 -8.12 9.99
C ALA A 219 13.79 -8.76 9.07
N THR A 220 13.47 -8.10 7.96
CA THR A 220 12.47 -8.60 7.00
C THR A 220 12.93 -9.90 6.33
N PHE A 221 14.18 -9.95 5.88
CA PHE A 221 14.75 -11.11 5.19
C PHE A 221 14.89 -12.29 6.16
N ALA A 222 15.32 -12.06 7.40
CA ALA A 222 15.37 -13.09 8.43
C ALA A 222 13.98 -13.64 8.76
N ASN A 223 12.98 -12.78 8.94
CA ASN A 223 11.60 -13.19 9.21
C ASN A 223 10.99 -14.04 8.08
N ARG A 224 11.42 -13.81 6.84
CA ARG A 224 10.97 -14.52 5.65
C ARG A 224 11.95 -15.60 5.19
N GLU A 225 12.93 -15.96 6.03
CA GLU A 225 13.92 -17.00 5.75
C GLU A 225 14.64 -16.82 4.40
N THR A 226 14.85 -15.58 3.97
CA THR A 226 15.45 -15.26 2.67
C THR A 226 16.96 -15.41 2.76
N THR A 227 17.51 -16.38 2.03
CA THR A 227 18.94 -16.69 2.02
C THR A 227 19.70 -15.91 0.95
N PHE A 228 20.91 -15.45 1.30
CA PHE A 228 21.81 -14.81 0.34
C PHE A 228 22.20 -15.76 -0.80
N SER A 229 22.28 -15.23 -2.02
CA SER A 229 22.88 -15.90 -3.17
C SER A 229 23.73 -14.94 -4.00
N GLU A 230 24.91 -15.42 -4.40
CA GLU A 230 25.80 -14.67 -5.29
C GLU A 230 25.19 -14.53 -6.68
N ASN A 231 25.48 -13.40 -7.34
CA ASN A 231 25.03 -13.11 -8.72
C ASN A 231 23.50 -13.22 -8.92
N HIS A 232 22.72 -12.77 -7.92
CA HIS A 232 21.26 -12.81 -7.99
C HIS A 232 20.72 -12.09 -9.23
N ALA A 233 19.79 -12.74 -9.95
CA ALA A 233 19.29 -12.29 -11.26
C ALA A 233 18.74 -10.86 -11.25
N LEU A 234 18.14 -10.41 -10.13
CA LEU A 234 17.59 -9.06 -9.98
C LEU A 234 18.58 -7.94 -10.36
N PHE A 235 19.88 -8.15 -10.13
CA PHE A 235 20.92 -7.12 -10.32
C PHE A 235 21.66 -7.23 -11.65
N THR A 236 21.23 -8.12 -12.56
CA THR A 236 21.92 -8.33 -13.83
C THR A 236 21.36 -7.43 -14.94
N ILE A 237 22.19 -7.16 -15.95
CA ILE A 237 21.78 -6.37 -17.13
C ILE A 237 20.67 -7.10 -17.89
N GLU A 238 20.71 -8.43 -17.95
CA GLU A 238 19.70 -9.25 -18.61
C GLU A 238 18.33 -9.12 -17.96
N PHE A 239 18.28 -8.91 -16.63
CA PHE A 239 17.01 -8.69 -15.94
C PHE A 239 16.40 -7.34 -16.30
N ALA A 240 17.22 -6.28 -16.27
CA ALA A 240 16.78 -4.91 -16.57
C ALA A 240 16.41 -4.71 -18.05
N SER A 241 17.18 -5.31 -18.97
CA SER A 241 16.99 -5.19 -20.42
C SER A 241 15.99 -6.22 -21.01
N ASN A 242 15.41 -7.08 -20.18
CA ASN A 242 14.48 -8.11 -20.64
C ASN A 242 13.26 -7.51 -21.36
N LEU A 243 13.09 -7.86 -22.65
CA LEU A 243 12.03 -7.32 -23.51
C LEU A 243 10.61 -7.52 -22.93
N GLN A 244 10.34 -8.66 -22.30
CA GLN A 244 9.03 -8.94 -21.73
C GLN A 244 8.76 -8.06 -20.50
N ARG A 245 9.75 -7.85 -19.63
CA ARG A 245 9.62 -6.93 -18.49
C ARG A 245 9.43 -5.50 -18.93
N LYS A 246 10.21 -5.02 -19.92
CA LYS A 246 10.03 -3.67 -20.47
C LYS A 246 8.60 -3.47 -20.99
N ARG A 247 8.03 -4.47 -21.69
CA ARG A 247 6.62 -4.43 -22.11
C ARG A 247 5.65 -4.40 -20.93
N SER A 248 5.85 -5.25 -19.93
CA SER A 248 5.02 -5.24 -18.71
C SER A 248 5.11 -3.92 -17.96
N TRP A 249 6.28 -3.32 -17.91
CA TRP A 249 6.52 -2.02 -17.29
C TRP A 249 5.80 -0.90 -18.03
N THR A 250 5.95 -0.79 -19.35
CA THR A 250 5.22 0.19 -20.16
C THR A 250 3.70 0.00 -20.03
N ALA A 251 3.21 -1.24 -20.06
CA ALA A 251 1.79 -1.54 -19.85
C ALA A 251 1.31 -1.09 -18.46
N PHE A 252 2.13 -1.32 -17.42
CA PHE A 252 1.85 -0.86 -16.07
C PHE A 252 1.77 0.67 -15.98
N LEU A 253 2.76 1.40 -16.52
CA LEU A 253 2.78 2.87 -16.53
C LEU A 253 1.58 3.47 -17.27
N ASN A 254 1.20 2.85 -18.39
CA ASN A 254 -0.02 3.22 -19.13
C ASN A 254 -1.27 3.00 -18.28
N LYS A 255 -1.37 1.86 -17.57
CA LYS A 255 -2.50 1.54 -16.69
C LYS A 255 -2.64 2.55 -15.53
N ILE A 256 -1.53 2.96 -14.92
CA ILE A 256 -1.57 3.98 -13.84
C ILE A 256 -1.62 5.42 -14.37
N ASN A 257 -1.47 5.60 -15.68
CA ASN A 257 -1.44 6.88 -16.39
C ASN A 257 -0.42 7.88 -15.81
N ARG A 258 0.78 7.40 -15.47
CA ARG A 258 1.86 8.22 -14.87
C ARG A 258 3.23 7.79 -15.37
N ASP A 259 4.15 8.76 -15.39
CA ASP A 259 5.57 8.58 -15.74
C ASP A 259 5.78 7.71 -17.00
N LYS A 260 4.97 7.91 -18.05
CA LYS A 260 4.91 6.99 -19.21
C LYS A 260 6.23 6.81 -19.96
N GLU A 261 7.14 7.77 -19.80
CA GLU A 261 8.48 7.78 -20.40
C GLU A 261 9.57 7.22 -19.47
N LEU A 262 9.23 6.84 -18.24
CA LEU A 262 10.18 6.25 -17.30
C LEU A 262 10.57 4.85 -17.78
N GLU A 263 11.82 4.68 -18.20
CA GLU A 263 12.31 3.39 -18.67
C GLU A 263 12.59 2.43 -17.51
N PHE A 264 12.35 1.13 -17.72
CA PHE A 264 12.56 0.11 -16.69
C PHE A 264 14.03 0.00 -16.31
N GLU A 265 14.95 0.18 -17.25
CA GLU A 265 16.38 0.18 -16.98
C GLU A 265 16.80 1.31 -16.04
N VAL A 266 16.22 2.51 -16.18
CA VAL A 266 16.51 3.63 -15.27
C VAL A 266 16.06 3.30 -13.85
N VAL A 267 14.90 2.66 -13.72
CA VAL A 267 14.39 2.18 -12.42
C VAL A 267 15.33 1.14 -11.82
N MET A 268 15.74 0.15 -12.60
CA MET A 268 16.62 -0.92 -12.14
C MET A 268 18.04 -0.43 -11.84
N LEU A 269 18.54 0.57 -12.56
CA LEU A 269 19.83 1.19 -12.28
C LEU A 269 19.84 1.79 -10.88
N LEU A 270 18.84 2.61 -10.54
CA LEU A 270 18.74 3.21 -9.21
C LEU A 270 18.54 2.14 -8.12
N ILE A 271 17.63 1.19 -8.34
CA ILE A 271 17.38 0.10 -7.39
C ILE A 271 18.67 -0.69 -7.14
N SER A 272 19.42 -1.02 -8.19
CA SER A 272 20.67 -1.77 -8.06
C SER A 272 21.73 -0.94 -7.35
N GLU A 273 21.91 0.33 -7.71
CA GLU A 273 22.85 1.24 -7.05
C GLU A 273 22.59 1.35 -5.54
N LYS A 274 21.32 1.51 -5.15
CA LYS A 274 20.95 1.72 -3.75
C LYS A 274 20.83 0.45 -2.92
N LEU A 275 20.37 -0.66 -3.51
CA LEU A 275 20.01 -1.87 -2.76
C LEU A 275 21.05 -3.02 -2.84
N THR A 276 21.90 -3.05 -3.86
CA THR A 276 22.98 -4.06 -3.94
C THR A 276 23.92 -4.03 -2.72
N PRO A 277 24.34 -2.87 -2.18
CA PRO A 277 25.21 -2.84 -1.00
C PRO A 277 24.62 -3.57 0.21
N PHE A 278 23.29 -3.47 0.43
CA PHE A 278 22.62 -4.19 1.51
C PHE A 278 22.52 -5.69 1.23
N TRP A 279 22.27 -6.09 -0.02
CA TRP A 279 22.24 -7.50 -0.42
C TRP A 279 23.58 -8.19 -0.19
N VAL A 280 24.70 -7.58 -0.61
CA VAL A 280 26.04 -8.17 -0.47
C VAL A 280 26.42 -8.37 1.00
N LYS A 281 26.03 -7.45 1.88
CA LYS A 281 26.24 -7.56 3.33
C LYS A 281 25.50 -8.74 3.98
N MET A 282 24.46 -9.29 3.33
CA MET A 282 23.78 -10.50 3.81
C MET A 282 24.66 -11.74 3.76
N LYS A 283 25.77 -11.73 3.01
CA LYS A 283 26.77 -12.82 2.98
C LYS A 283 27.41 -13.08 4.34
N GLU A 284 27.43 -12.08 5.20
CA GLU A 284 28.11 -12.09 6.50
C GLU A 284 27.20 -12.52 7.67
N ILE A 285 25.95 -12.90 7.38
CA ILE A 285 24.92 -13.33 8.34
C ILE A 285 24.65 -14.83 8.15
#